data_AF-J3P071-F1
#
_entry.id   AF-J3P071-F1
#
_cell.length_a   1.000
_cell.length_b   1.000
_cell.length_c   1.000
_cell.angle_alpha   90.00
_cell.angle_beta   90.00
_cell.angle_gamma   90.00
#
_symmetry.space_group_name_H-M   'P 1'
#
loop_
_entity.id
_entity.type
_entity.pdbx_description
1 polymer ?
#
loop_
_entity_poly.entity_id
_entity_poly.type
_entity_poly.pdbx_seq_one_letter_code
_entity_poly.pdbx_strand_id
1 'polypeptide(L)'
;MDDLPARILASAAKGARVFLLDGFPRNLDQSDYFEAVVCPIKTVILLECSDEVMLARQLPRARFDDVPENIQRRIRTFRTTTSLVVDSFRERGKVQVVDAEETPGQVAAAVSDLFSELAETGSKKLEPMTGSQAECQAEGAGTIISISSQ
;
A
#
# COMPACT_ATOMS: atom_id res chain seq x y z
N MET A 1 18.24 -4.35 -8.83
CA MET A 1 17.21 -3.32 -9.08
C MET A 1 15.90 -4.09 -9.02
N ASP A 2 15.29 -4.34 -7.86
CA ASP A 2 15.06 -3.47 -6.71
C ASP A 2 15.55 -4.08 -5.38
N ASP A 3 16.26 -3.28 -4.59
CA ASP A 3 16.71 -3.64 -3.24
C ASP A 3 15.79 -3.01 -2.18
N LEU A 4 14.48 -3.06 -2.41
CA LEU A 4 13.49 -2.51 -1.47
C LEU A 4 13.60 -3.17 -0.08
N PRO A 5 13.73 -4.50 0.04
CA PRO A 5 13.92 -5.15 1.34
C PRO A 5 15.14 -4.63 2.10
N ALA A 6 16.34 -4.57 1.50
CA ALA A 6 17.51 -4.15 2.27
C ALA A 6 17.47 -2.66 2.61
N ARG A 7 16.83 -1.81 1.79
CA ARG A 7 16.61 -0.39 2.14
C ARG A 7 15.71 -0.22 3.36
N ILE A 8 14.67 -1.04 3.46
CA ILE A 8 13.76 -1.03 4.61
C ILE A 8 14.49 -1.55 5.85
N LEU A 9 15.17 -2.68 5.75
CA LEU A 9 15.96 -3.25 6.85
C LEU A 9 17.05 -2.29 7.34
N ALA A 10 17.77 -1.63 6.43
CA ALA A 10 18.78 -0.62 6.79
C ALA A 10 18.17 0.61 7.48
N SER A 11 16.97 1.02 7.08
CA SER A 11 16.24 2.12 7.73
C SER A 11 15.69 1.70 9.09
N ALA A 12 15.21 0.46 9.21
CA ALA A 12 14.71 -0.12 10.46
C ALA A 12 15.84 -0.22 11.50
N ALA A 13 17.04 -0.65 11.06
CA ALA A 13 18.24 -0.67 11.89
C ALA A 13 18.67 0.73 12.40
N LYS A 14 18.23 1.80 11.73
CA LYS A 14 18.43 3.20 12.16
C LYS A 14 17.29 3.73 13.05
N GLY A 15 16.32 2.88 13.40
CA GLY A 15 15.21 3.21 14.29
C GLY A 15 13.91 3.62 13.58
N ALA A 16 13.84 3.53 12.25
CA ALA A 16 12.57 3.74 11.54
C ALA A 16 11.59 2.62 11.89
N ARG A 17 10.38 2.98 12.34
CA ARG A 17 9.35 2.01 12.75
C ARG A 17 8.15 1.93 11.82
N VAL A 18 7.97 2.92 10.94
CA VAL A 18 6.84 2.95 10.02
C VAL A 18 7.35 3.19 8.61
N PHE A 19 6.91 2.34 7.68
CA PHE A 19 7.25 2.44 6.27
C PHE A 19 5.99 2.64 5.46
N LEU A 20 6.01 3.64 4.55
CA LEU A 20 4.97 3.83 3.55
C LEU A 20 5.52 3.35 2.21
N LEU A 21 4.88 2.33 1.64
CA LEU A 21 5.23 1.80 0.32
C LEU A 21 4.14 2.19 -0.67
N ASP A 22 4.49 3.02 -1.65
CA ASP A 22 3.56 3.47 -2.69
C ASP A 22 3.66 2.59 -3.94
N GLY A 23 2.54 2.02 -4.38
CA GLY A 23 2.45 1.21 -5.60
C GLY A 23 3.16 -0.14 -5.53
N PHE A 24 3.41 -0.65 -4.32
CA PHE A 24 4.00 -1.96 -4.03
C PHE A 24 3.15 -2.64 -2.94
N PRO A 25 2.87 -3.95 -2.99
CA PRO A 25 3.24 -4.91 -4.04
C PRO A 25 2.28 -4.83 -5.24
N ARG A 26 2.78 -5.18 -6.43
CA ARG A 26 1.98 -5.19 -7.67
C ARG A 26 1.33 -6.53 -7.98
N ASN A 27 1.77 -7.59 -7.31
CA ASN A 27 1.23 -8.95 -7.44
C ASN A 27 1.41 -9.72 -6.12
N LEU A 28 0.81 -10.90 -6.02
CA LEU A 28 0.85 -11.73 -4.80
C LEU A 28 2.27 -12.23 -4.50
N ASP A 29 3.05 -12.65 -5.49
CA ASP A 29 4.42 -13.13 -5.27
C ASP A 29 5.31 -12.07 -4.60
N GLN A 30 5.17 -10.79 -4.99
CA GLN A 30 5.86 -9.68 -4.34
C GLN A 30 5.39 -9.46 -2.90
N SER A 31 4.09 -9.63 -2.65
CA SER A 31 3.51 -9.54 -1.31
C SER A 31 4.09 -10.63 -0.39
N ASP A 32 4.05 -11.88 -0.85
CA ASP A 32 4.50 -13.03 -0.07
C ASP A 32 6.01 -12.98 0.20
N TYR A 33 6.80 -12.62 -0.81
CA TYR A 33 8.23 -12.40 -0.65
C TYR A 33 8.53 -11.28 0.34
N PHE A 34 7.78 -10.17 0.29
CA PHE A 34 7.97 -9.06 1.21
C PHE A 34 7.66 -9.45 2.66
N GLU A 35 6.52 -10.11 2.90
CA GLU A 35 6.14 -10.54 4.25
C GLU A 35 7.13 -11.56 4.82
N ALA A 36 7.73 -12.42 3.97
CA ALA A 36 8.72 -13.41 4.38
C ALA A 36 10.09 -12.81 4.70
N VAL A 37 10.54 -11.79 3.96
CA VAL A 37 11.91 -11.25 4.07
C VAL A 37 12.00 -10.04 5.00
N VAL A 38 10.94 -9.22 5.07
CA VAL A 38 10.97 -7.93 5.78
C VAL A 38 10.13 -7.99 7.05
N CYS A 39 8.82 -7.92 6.91
CA CYS A 39 7.85 -8.06 8.00
C CYS A 39 6.43 -8.19 7.45
N PRO A 40 5.48 -8.73 8.24
CA PRO A 40 4.08 -8.76 7.88
C PRO A 40 3.53 -7.36 7.60
N ILE A 41 2.73 -7.22 6.54
CA ILE A 41 2.07 -5.96 6.22
C ILE A 41 0.97 -5.72 7.25
N LYS A 42 0.93 -4.52 7.84
CA LYS A 42 -0.04 -4.19 8.88
C LYS A 42 -1.34 -3.68 8.28
N THR A 43 -1.23 -2.74 7.34
CA THR A 43 -2.38 -2.07 6.73
C THR A 43 -2.10 -1.78 5.26
N VAL A 44 -3.14 -1.93 4.44
CA VAL A 44 -3.19 -1.52 3.04
C VAL A 44 -4.22 -0.40 2.92
N ILE A 45 -3.81 0.74 2.39
CA ILE A 45 -4.67 1.88 2.06
C ILE A 45 -4.99 1.79 0.57
N LEU A 46 -6.27 1.62 0.26
CA LEU A 46 -6.78 1.64 -1.11
C LEU A 46 -7.38 3.02 -1.39
N LEU A 47 -6.78 3.74 -2.34
CA LEU A 47 -7.38 4.96 -2.89
C LEU A 47 -8.33 4.55 -4.03
N GLU A 48 -9.62 4.48 -3.72
CA GLU A 48 -10.66 4.02 -4.64
C GLU A 48 -11.24 5.19 -5.44
N CYS A 49 -11.32 5.02 -6.76
CA CYS A 49 -11.77 6.04 -7.69
C CYS A 49 -12.35 5.35 -8.92
N SER A 50 -13.42 5.90 -9.51
CA SER A 50 -13.95 5.38 -10.77
C SER A 50 -13.01 5.65 -11.95
N ASP A 51 -12.99 4.72 -12.91
CA ASP A 51 -12.19 4.84 -14.14
C ASP A 51 -12.47 6.16 -14.88
N GLU A 52 -13.72 6.64 -14.84
CA GLU A 52 -14.14 7.91 -15.46
C GLU A 52 -13.44 9.11 -14.82
N VAL A 53 -13.44 9.17 -13.48
CA VAL A 53 -12.75 10.24 -12.74
C VAL A 53 -11.23 10.13 -12.91
N MET A 54 -10.67 8.92 -12.94
CA MET A 54 -9.25 8.69 -13.20
C MET A 54 -8.82 9.21 -14.57
N LEU A 55 -9.55 8.86 -15.62
CA LEU A 55 -9.32 9.34 -16.98
C LEU A 55 -9.44 10.87 -17.06
N ALA A 56 -10.51 11.43 -16.50
CA ALA A 56 -10.76 12.87 -16.50
C ALA A 56 -9.65 13.67 -15.78
N ARG A 57 -9.03 13.11 -14.74
CA ARG A 57 -7.95 13.75 -13.99
C ARG A 57 -6.57 13.61 -14.65
N GLN A 58 -6.33 12.54 -15.40
CA GLN A 58 -5.03 12.29 -16.06
C GLN A 58 -4.90 12.93 -17.43
N LEU A 59 -5.98 12.98 -18.22
CA LEU A 59 -6.01 13.62 -19.54
C LEU A 59 -5.49 15.08 -19.54
N PRO A 60 -5.90 15.98 -18.62
CA PRO A 60 -5.40 17.36 -18.60
C PRO A 60 -3.98 17.50 -18.04
N ARG A 61 -3.44 16.46 -17.37
CA ARG A 61 -2.09 16.46 -16.79
C ARG A 61 -1.00 15.97 -17.77
N ALA A 62 -1.39 15.72 -19.02
CA ALA A 62 -0.59 15.02 -20.02
C ALA A 62 0.91 15.36 -19.96
N ARG A 63 1.69 14.43 -19.40
CA ARG A 63 3.09 14.29 -19.81
C ARG A 63 3.07 13.85 -21.27
N PHE A 64 4.15 14.11 -22.00
CA PHE A 64 4.26 13.81 -23.43
C PHE A 64 3.92 12.34 -23.82
N ASP A 65 3.90 11.42 -22.85
CA ASP A 65 3.61 9.98 -23.02
C ASP A 65 2.18 9.54 -22.62
N ASP A 66 1.31 10.44 -22.15
CA ASP A 66 -0.06 10.09 -21.71
C ASP A 66 -1.02 9.97 -22.90
N VAL A 67 -0.84 8.90 -23.68
CA VAL A 67 -1.81 8.45 -24.69
C VAL A 67 -2.97 7.75 -23.94
N PRO A 68 -4.24 7.96 -24.30
CA PRO A 68 -5.39 7.31 -23.65
C PRO A 68 -5.24 5.79 -23.48
N GLU A 69 -4.58 5.12 -24.43
CA GLU A 69 -4.30 3.68 -24.39
C GLU A 69 -3.33 3.28 -23.28
N ASN A 70 -2.37 4.14 -22.90
CA ASN A 70 -1.46 3.88 -21.78
C ASN A 70 -2.21 3.95 -20.45
N ILE A 71 -3.12 4.92 -20.30
CA ILE A 71 -3.96 5.05 -19.10
C ILE A 71 -4.89 3.84 -18.97
N GLN A 72 -5.54 3.42 -20.06
CA GLN A 72 -6.37 2.21 -20.06
C GLN A 72 -5.57 0.95 -19.75
N ARG A 73 -4.32 0.83 -20.21
CA ARG A 73 -3.43 -0.29 -19.83
C ARG A 73 -3.11 -0.30 -18.33
N ARG A 74 -2.92 0.87 -17.71
CA ARG A 74 -2.69 0.99 -16.26
C ARG A 74 -3.92 0.55 -15.48
N ILE A 75 -5.10 1.07 -15.84
CA ILE A 75 -6.39 0.67 -15.24
C ILE A 75 -6.60 -0.85 -15.36
N ARG A 76 -6.34 -1.43 -16.55
CA ARG A 76 -6.46 -2.87 -16.77
C ARG A 76 -5.51 -3.68 -15.90
N THR A 77 -4.25 -3.25 -15.79
CA THR A 77 -3.24 -3.94 -14.96
C THR A 77 -3.64 -3.92 -13.50
N PHE A 78 -4.13 -2.78 -13.00
CA PHE A 78 -4.65 -2.66 -11.65
C PHE A 78 -5.80 -3.67 -11.41
N ARG A 79 -6.80 -3.69 -12.30
CA ARG A 79 -7.97 -4.57 -12.15
C ARG A 79 -7.68 -6.06 -12.32
N THR A 80 -6.60 -6.43 -13.01
CA THR A 80 -6.26 -7.84 -13.27
C THR A 80 -5.29 -8.41 -12.23
N THR A 81 -4.35 -7.60 -11.75
CA THR A 81 -3.25 -8.08 -10.91
C THR A 81 -3.28 -7.48 -9.51
N THR A 82 -3.42 -6.16 -9.41
CA THR A 82 -3.39 -5.46 -8.12
C THR A 82 -4.66 -5.69 -7.30
N SER A 83 -5.81 -5.88 -7.96
CA SER A 83 -7.07 -6.27 -7.31
C SER A 83 -6.94 -7.55 -6.49
N LEU A 84 -6.22 -8.57 -7.00
CA LEU A 84 -5.99 -9.83 -6.29
C LEU A 84 -5.20 -9.63 -5.00
N VAL A 85 -4.24 -8.70 -5.01
CA VAL A 85 -3.49 -8.30 -3.81
C VAL A 85 -4.42 -7.64 -2.81
N VAL A 86 -5.22 -6.67 -3.26
CA VAL A 86 -6.20 -5.97 -2.41
C VAL A 86 -7.19 -6.96 -1.81
N ASP A 87 -7.73 -7.89 -2.59
CA ASP A 87 -8.70 -8.87 -2.12
C ASP A 87 -8.09 -9.82 -1.08
N SER A 88 -6.85 -10.29 -1.29
CA SER A 88 -6.13 -11.09 -0.27
C SER A 88 -5.96 -10.34 1.06
N PHE A 89 -5.63 -9.05 1.03
CA PHE A 89 -5.55 -8.25 2.26
C PHE A 89 -6.91 -7.88 2.84
N ARG A 90 -7.95 -7.78 2.01
CA ARG A 90 -9.33 -7.50 2.42
C ARG A 90 -9.90 -8.69 3.19
N GLU A 91 -9.66 -9.91 2.71
CA GLU A 91 -10.00 -11.15 3.43
C GLU A 91 -9.29 -11.25 4.79
N ARG A 92 -8.07 -10.70 4.89
CA ARG A 92 -7.30 -10.60 6.14
C ARG A 92 -7.73 -9.43 7.05
N GLY A 93 -8.70 -8.62 6.64
CA GLY A 93 -9.17 -7.46 7.42
C GLY A 93 -8.15 -6.31 7.52
N LYS A 94 -7.20 -6.21 6.59
CA LYS A 94 -6.10 -5.23 6.61
C LYS A 94 -6.27 -4.06 5.64
N VAL A 95 -7.36 -4.05 4.87
CA VAL A 95 -7.62 -3.00 3.86
C VAL A 95 -8.44 -1.87 4.46
N GLN A 96 -7.98 -0.65 4.24
CA GLN A 96 -8.63 0.59 4.57
C GLN A 96 -8.90 1.33 3.26
N VAL A 97 -10.17 1.57 2.95
CA VAL A 97 -10.58 2.20 1.69
C VAL A 97 -10.79 3.69 1.93
N VAL A 98 -10.18 4.51 1.10
CA VAL A 98 -10.37 5.96 1.08
C VAL A 98 -10.93 6.34 -0.28
N ASP A 99 -12.05 7.05 -0.26
CA ASP A 99 -12.63 7.63 -1.46
C ASP A 99 -11.70 8.70 -2.02
N ALA A 100 -11.18 8.45 -3.22
CA ALA A 100 -10.28 9.32 -3.93
C ALA A 100 -11.00 10.15 -5.02
N GLU A 101 -12.32 10.09 -5.15
CA GLU A 101 -13.10 10.97 -6.05
C GLU A 101 -13.27 12.39 -5.50
N GLU A 102 -13.13 12.55 -4.19
CA GLU A 102 -13.16 13.84 -3.50
C GLU A 102 -11.98 14.75 -3.88
N THR A 103 -12.01 16.00 -3.40
CA THR A 103 -10.92 16.94 -3.67
C THR A 103 -9.61 16.49 -3.00
N PRO A 104 -8.42 16.88 -3.54
CA PRO A 104 -7.14 16.51 -2.94
C PRO A 104 -7.00 16.86 -1.45
N GLY A 105 -7.65 17.94 -1.00
CA GLY A 105 -7.65 18.34 0.41
C GLY A 105 -8.44 17.39 1.31
N GLN A 106 -9.61 16.92 0.85
CA GLN A 106 -10.42 15.96 1.58
C GLN A 106 -9.75 14.58 1.62
N VAL A 107 -9.19 14.13 0.50
CA VAL A 107 -8.45 12.86 0.44
C VAL A 107 -7.23 12.89 1.38
N ALA A 108 -6.47 14.00 1.38
CA ALA A 108 -5.34 14.17 2.27
C ALA A 108 -5.75 14.16 3.75
N ALA A 109 -6.87 14.80 4.09
CA ALA A 109 -7.42 14.77 5.45
C ALA A 109 -7.81 13.34 5.86
N ALA A 110 -8.55 12.62 5.02
CA ALA A 110 -8.95 11.23 5.29
C ALA A 110 -7.76 10.29 5.49
N VAL A 111 -6.70 10.42 4.66
CA VAL A 111 -5.47 9.64 4.82
C VAL A 111 -4.73 10.03 6.10
N SER A 112 -4.71 11.32 6.47
CA SER A 112 -4.08 11.80 7.71
C SER A 112 -4.80 11.27 8.96
N ASP A 113 -6.13 11.25 8.94
CA ASP A 113 -6.94 10.70 10.02
C ASP A 113 -6.66 9.20 10.19
N LEU A 114 -6.61 8.46 9.08
CA LEU A 114 -6.27 7.05 9.09
C LEU A 114 -4.86 6.79 9.65
N PHE A 115 -3.87 7.60 9.30
CA PHE A 115 -2.52 7.47 9.88
C PHE A 115 -2.52 7.72 11.39
N SER A 116 -3.33 8.66 11.87
CA SER A 116 -3.45 8.95 13.29
C SER A 116 -4.04 7.77 14.06
N GLU A 117 -5.12 7.17 13.54
CA GLU A 117 -5.74 5.96 14.12
C GLU A 117 -4.77 4.76 14.13
N LEU A 118 -3.99 4.58 13.06
CA LEU A 118 -3.01 3.50 12.96
C LEU A 118 -1.82 3.70 13.91
N ALA A 119 -1.41 4.94 14.16
CA ALA A 119 -0.37 5.27 15.13
C ALA A 119 -0.81 4.97 16.57
N GLU A 120 -2.07 5.28 16.90
CA GLU A 120 -2.66 4.97 18.21
C GLU A 120 -2.81 3.46 18.42
N THR A 121 -3.27 2.75 17.39
CA THR A 121 -3.43 1.28 17.42
C THR A 121 -2.08 0.55 17.48
N GLY A 122 -1.01 1.15 16.97
CA GLY A 122 0.37 0.65 17.08
C GLY A 122 0.97 0.68 18.48
N SER A 123 0.36 1.39 19.44
CA SER A 123 0.84 1.44 20.83
C SER A 123 0.23 0.36 21.74
N LYS A 124 -0.78 -0.39 21.27
CA LYS A 124 -1.31 -1.55 22.00
C LYS A 124 -0.45 -2.76 21.66
N LYS A 125 0.34 -3.19 22.65
CA LYS A 125 1.20 -4.38 22.68
C LYS A 125 0.60 -5.52 21.84
N LEU A 126 1.28 -5.93 20.77
CA LEU A 126 0.90 -7.13 20.02
C LEU A 126 0.98 -8.33 20.97
N GLU A 127 -0.15 -9.02 21.16
CA GLU A 127 -0.17 -10.36 21.75
C GLU A 127 0.53 -11.34 20.81
N PRO A 128 1.32 -12.29 21.33
CA PRO A 128 2.05 -13.25 20.51
C PRO A 128 1.06 -14.16 19.78
N MET A 129 0.97 -14.00 18.45
CA MET A 129 0.30 -14.96 17.58
C MET A 129 1.23 -16.18 17.43
N THR A 130 0.87 -17.25 18.12
CA THR A 130 1.56 -18.55 18.06
C THR A 130 1.30 -19.23 16.71
N GLY A 131 2.27 -19.13 15.79
CA GLY A 131 2.23 -19.86 14.53
C GLY A 131 3.49 -19.69 13.70
N SER A 132 4.38 -20.69 13.79
CA SER A 132 5.54 -20.98 12.94
C SER A 132 6.49 -19.82 12.58
N GLN A 133 7.68 -19.89 13.16
CA GLN A 133 8.77 -18.91 13.08
C GLN A 133 9.20 -18.60 11.64
N ALA A 134 8.93 -17.36 11.20
CA ALA A 134 9.91 -16.57 10.46
C ALA A 134 10.37 -15.49 11.44
N GLU A 135 11.63 -15.55 11.88
CA GLU A 135 12.23 -14.51 12.72
C GLU A 135 12.21 -13.19 11.94
N CYS A 136 11.23 -12.35 12.24
CA CYS A 136 11.09 -11.03 11.64
C CYS A 136 12.31 -10.19 12.01
N GLN A 137 13.15 -9.88 11.02
CA GLN A 137 14.39 -9.11 11.25
C GLN A 137 14.13 -7.63 11.61
N ALA A 138 12.87 -7.19 11.56
CA ALA A 138 12.40 -5.86 11.93
C ALA A 138 11.30 -5.91 13.02
N GLU A 139 11.58 -6.55 14.15
CA GLU A 139 10.67 -6.56 15.30
C GLU A 139 10.22 -5.14 15.69
N GLY A 140 8.91 -4.88 15.62
CA GLY A 140 8.31 -3.59 15.98
C GLY A 140 8.15 -2.58 14.83
N ALA A 141 8.58 -2.90 13.60
CA ALA A 141 8.29 -2.09 12.43
C ALA A 141 6.90 -2.40 11.83
N GLY A 142 6.05 -1.38 11.69
CA GLY A 142 4.79 -1.46 10.97
C GLY A 142 4.96 -1.02 9.51
N THR A 143 4.47 -1.84 8.57
CA THR A 143 4.44 -1.47 7.15
C THR A 143 3.02 -1.05 6.78
N ILE A 144 2.90 0.15 6.22
CA ILE A 144 1.69 0.69 5.61
C ILE A 144 1.92 0.74 4.10
N ILE A 145 0.98 0.19 3.36
CA ILE A 145 1.07 0.13 1.91
C ILE A 145 -0.03 1.00 1.32
N SER A 146 0.33 1.91 0.42
CA SER A 146 -0.61 2.65 -0.40
C SER A 146 -0.71 1.98 -1.76
N ILE A 147 -1.91 1.50 -2.08
CA ILE A 147 -2.24 1.02 -3.41
C ILE A 147 -3.16 2.07 -4.04
N SER A 148 -2.59 2.93 -4.87
CA SER A 148 -3.38 3.81 -5.73
C SER A 148 -3.84 3.04 -6.95
N SER A 149 -5.12 3.15 -7.26
CA SER A 149 -5.57 3.06 -8.65
C SER A 149 -4.87 4.22 -9.39
N GLN A 150 -3.95 3.93 -10.30
CA GLN A 150 -3.32 4.94 -11.17
C GLN A 150 -4.07 5.04 -12.47
#